data_AF-A0A7M5VFH0-F1
#
_entry.id   AF-A0A7M5VFH0-F1
#
_cell.length_a   1.000
_cell.length_b   1.000
_cell.length_c   1.000
_cell.angle_alpha   90.00
_cell.angle_beta   90.00
_cell.angle_gamma   90.00
#
_symmetry.space_group_name_H-M   'P 1'
#
loop_
_entity.id
_entity.type
_entity.pdbx_description
1 polymer ?
#
loop_
_entity_poly.entity_id
_entity_poly.type
_entity_poly.pdbx_seq_one_letter_code
_entity_poly.pdbx_strand_id
1 'polypeptide(L)'
;MQAVKSKLASLKAKLKESEDAANDAEAELNEIKEKTEEMETLGADLSTKLGEIEDKLDEAESQLNELTANVAENEKTSDETDQAKKIMENRGRNDASKIEELERELETLNEMIKENEGEYEEDLTLVTELEEQLDEAEERHESADAKLKELDSQYILIGNSHKSMVTNEDAAADRVSQADSKISEMVSQVDEKEELATAMEAQWKELEDEMDKLAMEEEESKLTFEKKQEELQLALAEINDL
;
A
#
# COMPACT_ATOMS: atom_id res chain seq x y z
N MET A 1 -155.50 44.43 -75.58
CA MET A 1 -154.20 45.14 -75.48
C MET A 1 -153.68 45.32 -74.05
N GLN A 2 -154.49 45.16 -72.98
CA GLN A 2 -154.04 45.38 -71.59
C GLN A 2 -153.27 44.18 -70.97
N ALA A 3 -153.64 42.94 -71.32
CA ALA A 3 -152.97 41.73 -70.82
C ALA A 3 -151.54 41.51 -71.38
N VAL A 4 -151.27 41.98 -72.61
CA VAL A 4 -149.92 41.90 -73.22
C VAL A 4 -148.99 42.93 -72.59
N LYS A 5 -149.49 44.14 -72.26
CA LYS A 5 -148.70 45.16 -71.55
C LYS A 5 -148.32 44.75 -70.12
N SER A 6 -149.22 44.13 -69.34
CA SER A 6 -148.88 43.71 -67.98
C SER A 6 -147.91 42.51 -67.96
N LYS A 7 -148.04 41.59 -68.93
CA LYS A 7 -147.11 40.46 -69.07
C LYS A 7 -145.73 40.89 -69.57
N LEU A 8 -145.66 41.90 -70.45
CA LEU A 8 -144.40 42.52 -70.85
C LEU A 8 -143.75 43.29 -69.69
N ALA A 9 -144.54 43.98 -68.86
CA ALA A 9 -144.04 44.67 -67.67
C ALA A 9 -143.53 43.69 -66.60
N SER A 10 -144.22 42.56 -66.37
CA SER A 10 -143.73 41.54 -65.43
C SER A 10 -142.51 40.80 -65.94
N LEU A 11 -142.42 40.56 -67.26
CA LEU A 11 -141.22 40.00 -67.88
C LEU A 11 -140.03 40.97 -67.80
N LYS A 12 -140.24 42.28 -68.00
CA LYS A 12 -139.19 43.29 -67.82
C LYS A 12 -138.74 43.43 -66.37
N ALA A 13 -139.67 43.38 -65.41
CA ALA A 13 -139.33 43.42 -63.99
C ALA A 13 -138.53 42.17 -63.58
N LYS A 14 -138.95 40.98 -64.02
CA LYS A 14 -138.21 39.74 -63.80
C LYS A 14 -136.86 39.71 -64.51
N LEU A 15 -136.77 40.28 -65.71
CA LEU A 15 -135.50 40.41 -66.43
C LEU A 15 -134.55 41.31 -65.64
N LYS A 16 -135.02 42.47 -65.17
CA LYS A 16 -134.22 43.39 -64.37
C LYS A 16 -133.81 42.77 -63.02
N GLU A 17 -134.73 42.11 -62.32
CA GLU A 17 -134.44 41.41 -61.06
C GLU A 17 -133.42 40.26 -61.28
N SER A 18 -133.51 39.57 -62.41
CA SER A 18 -132.54 38.55 -62.81
C SER A 18 -131.18 39.15 -63.23
N GLU A 19 -131.17 40.34 -63.83
CA GLU A 19 -129.95 41.07 -64.20
C GLU A 19 -129.25 41.63 -62.95
N ASP A 20 -129.99 42.24 -62.04
CA ASP A 20 -129.48 42.76 -60.77
C ASP A 20 -128.92 41.60 -59.91
N ALA A 21 -129.64 40.47 -59.81
CA ALA A 21 -129.15 39.27 -59.11
C ALA A 21 -127.94 38.61 -59.82
N ALA A 22 -127.85 38.68 -61.14
CA ALA A 22 -126.69 38.20 -61.88
C ALA A 22 -125.46 39.09 -61.64
N ASN A 23 -125.65 40.41 -61.61
CA ASN A 23 -124.58 41.37 -61.31
C ASN A 23 -124.07 41.23 -59.87
N ASP A 24 -124.97 41.06 -58.89
CA ASP A 24 -124.59 40.83 -57.49
C ASP A 24 -123.83 39.51 -57.33
N ALA A 25 -124.29 38.44 -57.98
CA ALA A 25 -123.58 37.16 -57.98
C ALA A 25 -122.22 37.24 -58.70
N GLU A 26 -122.10 38.05 -59.75
CA GLU A 26 -120.83 38.28 -60.46
C GLU A 26 -119.85 39.12 -59.62
N ALA A 27 -120.34 40.09 -58.85
CA ALA A 27 -119.55 40.85 -57.89
C ALA A 27 -119.04 39.97 -56.73
N GLU A 28 -119.92 39.17 -56.12
CA GLU A 28 -119.51 38.19 -55.10
C GLU A 28 -118.52 37.15 -55.64
N LEU A 29 -118.74 36.67 -56.87
CA LEU A 29 -117.81 35.75 -57.53
C LEU A 29 -116.43 36.39 -57.74
N ASN A 30 -116.37 37.66 -58.11
CA ASN A 30 -115.10 38.38 -58.29
C ASN A 30 -114.38 38.61 -56.96
N GLU A 31 -115.09 38.96 -55.89
CA GLU A 31 -114.48 39.10 -54.55
C GLU A 31 -113.95 37.76 -54.02
N ILE A 32 -114.69 36.67 -54.24
CA ILE A 32 -114.23 35.32 -53.88
C ILE A 32 -113.00 34.92 -54.69
N LYS A 33 -112.96 35.24 -55.99
CA LYS A 33 -111.78 34.98 -56.83
C LYS A 33 -110.56 35.75 -56.35
N GLU A 34 -110.70 37.05 -56.07
CA GLU A 34 -109.60 37.88 -55.59
C GLU A 34 -109.05 37.38 -54.25
N LYS A 35 -109.93 37.03 -53.29
CA LYS A 35 -109.51 36.39 -52.03
C LYS A 35 -108.87 35.01 -52.23
N THR A 36 -109.33 34.24 -53.22
CA THR A 36 -108.75 32.94 -53.53
C THR A 36 -107.35 33.10 -54.11
N GLU A 37 -107.15 34.06 -55.02
CA GLU A 37 -105.84 34.41 -55.58
C GLU A 37 -104.88 34.92 -54.48
N GLU A 38 -105.36 35.75 -53.54
CA GLU A 38 -104.58 36.17 -52.36
C GLU A 38 -104.19 35.00 -51.45
N MET A 39 -105.10 34.05 -51.22
CA MET A 39 -104.79 32.85 -50.43
C MET A 39 -103.84 31.90 -51.16
N GLU A 40 -103.97 31.76 -52.48
CA GLU A 40 -103.06 30.94 -53.30
C GLU A 40 -101.65 31.53 -53.32
N THR A 41 -101.52 32.86 -53.44
CA THR A 41 -100.22 33.55 -53.37
C THR A 41 -99.59 33.43 -51.98
N LEU A 42 -100.35 33.67 -50.90
CA LEU A 42 -99.85 33.47 -49.54
C LEU A 42 -99.48 32.00 -49.27
N GLY A 43 -100.25 31.06 -49.81
CA GLY A 43 -99.96 29.63 -49.72
C GLY A 43 -98.65 29.27 -50.43
N ALA A 44 -98.40 29.85 -51.61
CA ALA A 44 -97.14 29.69 -52.33
C ALA A 44 -95.96 30.26 -51.56
N ASP A 45 -96.07 31.48 -51.02
CA ASP A 45 -95.03 32.14 -50.23
C ASP A 45 -94.68 31.34 -48.97
N LEU A 46 -95.69 30.87 -48.24
CA LEU A 46 -95.50 30.02 -47.06
C LEU A 46 -94.84 28.69 -47.43
N SER A 47 -95.19 28.10 -48.57
CA SER A 47 -94.58 26.87 -49.06
C SER A 47 -93.11 27.07 -49.42
N THR A 48 -92.75 28.19 -50.06
CA THR A 48 -91.34 28.53 -50.32
C THR A 48 -90.58 28.74 -49.02
N LYS A 49 -91.16 29.48 -48.07
CA LYS A 49 -90.53 29.74 -46.76
C LYS A 49 -90.36 28.47 -45.92
N LEU A 50 -91.30 27.53 -46.02
CA LEU A 50 -91.20 26.22 -45.37
C LEU A 50 -89.98 25.46 -45.92
N GLY A 51 -89.82 25.41 -47.25
CA GLY A 51 -88.66 24.78 -47.88
C GLY A 51 -87.33 25.43 -47.47
N GLU A 52 -87.25 26.77 -47.41
CA GLU A 52 -86.04 27.45 -46.92
C GLU A 52 -85.71 27.14 -45.45
N ILE A 53 -86.73 26.88 -44.62
CA ILE A 53 -86.53 26.50 -43.22
C ILE A 53 -86.08 25.04 -43.13
N GLU A 54 -86.67 24.16 -43.94
CA GLU A 54 -86.26 22.75 -44.05
C GLU A 54 -84.80 22.64 -44.51
N ASP A 55 -84.41 23.37 -45.56
CA ASP A 55 -83.02 23.40 -46.05
C ASP A 55 -82.05 23.89 -44.97
N LYS A 56 -82.42 24.93 -44.21
CA LYS A 56 -81.60 25.44 -43.09
C LYS A 56 -81.53 24.47 -41.92
N LEU A 57 -82.60 23.73 -41.66
CA LEU A 57 -82.62 22.71 -40.64
C LEU A 57 -81.69 21.56 -41.03
N ASP A 58 -81.76 21.08 -42.28
CA ASP A 58 -80.89 20.03 -42.81
C ASP A 58 -79.41 20.46 -42.77
N GLU A 59 -79.11 21.72 -43.13
CA GLU A 59 -77.75 22.27 -43.01
C GLU A 59 -77.27 22.30 -41.56
N ALA A 60 -78.11 22.77 -40.63
CA ALA A 60 -77.77 22.83 -39.21
C ALA A 60 -77.59 21.44 -38.60
N GLU A 61 -78.40 20.45 -38.99
CA GLU A 61 -78.26 19.06 -38.56
C GLU A 61 -76.97 18.44 -39.11
N SER A 62 -76.62 18.72 -40.37
CA SER A 62 -75.35 18.29 -40.95
C SER A 62 -74.15 18.85 -40.20
N GLN A 63 -74.15 20.16 -39.90
CA GLN A 63 -73.11 20.82 -39.11
C GLN A 63 -73.04 20.27 -37.68
N LEU A 64 -74.19 20.01 -37.05
CA LEU A 64 -74.24 19.43 -35.71
C LEU A 64 -73.63 18.02 -35.68
N ASN A 65 -73.92 17.21 -36.69
CA ASN A 65 -73.35 15.86 -36.82
C ASN A 65 -71.82 15.92 -36.98
N GLU A 66 -71.31 16.85 -37.80
CA GLU A 66 -69.87 17.05 -37.99
C GLU A 66 -69.19 17.53 -36.69
N LEU A 67 -69.78 18.51 -36.00
CA LEU A 67 -69.25 18.98 -34.71
C LEU A 67 -69.26 17.89 -33.65
N THR A 68 -70.29 17.05 -33.62
CA THR A 68 -70.38 15.92 -32.68
C THR A 68 -69.30 14.88 -32.98
N ALA A 69 -69.05 14.58 -34.26
CA ALA A 69 -67.96 13.70 -34.66
C ALA A 69 -66.59 14.26 -34.26
N ASN A 70 -66.37 15.56 -34.48
CA ASN A 70 -65.12 16.24 -34.10
C ASN A 70 -64.90 16.26 -32.58
N VAL A 71 -65.96 16.44 -31.78
CA VAL A 71 -65.87 16.35 -30.31
C VAL A 71 -65.48 14.94 -29.88
N ALA A 72 -66.12 13.91 -30.43
CA ALA A 72 -65.80 12.52 -30.11
C ALA A 72 -64.34 12.15 -30.47
N GLU A 73 -63.83 12.65 -31.59
CA GLU A 73 -62.42 12.46 -31.97
C GLU A 73 -61.47 13.17 -31.00
N ASN A 74 -61.75 14.43 -30.64
CA ASN A 74 -60.95 15.18 -29.69
C ASN A 74 -60.95 14.55 -28.29
N GLU A 75 -62.08 14.04 -27.82
CA GLU A 75 -62.17 13.30 -26.55
C GLU A 75 -61.27 12.06 -26.58
N LYS A 76 -61.32 11.28 -27.67
CA LYS A 76 -60.45 10.12 -27.85
C LYS A 76 -58.97 10.51 -27.83
N THR A 77 -58.58 11.57 -28.55
CA THR A 77 -57.19 12.07 -28.53
C THR A 77 -56.78 12.57 -27.14
N SER A 78 -57.70 13.20 -26.39
CA SER A 78 -57.45 13.62 -25.02
C SER A 78 -57.19 12.42 -24.10
N ASP A 79 -58.01 11.37 -24.20
CA ASP A 79 -57.84 10.13 -23.42
C ASP A 79 -56.51 9.44 -23.72
N GLU A 80 -56.12 9.36 -25.00
CA GLU A 80 -54.81 8.83 -25.43
C GLU A 80 -53.65 9.67 -24.88
N THR A 81 -53.80 11.00 -24.84
CA THR A 81 -52.81 11.92 -24.29
C THR A 81 -52.67 11.75 -22.77
N ASP A 82 -53.78 11.59 -22.05
CA ASP A 82 -53.76 11.34 -20.61
C ASP A 82 -53.13 9.98 -20.26
N GLN A 83 -53.37 8.97 -21.08
CA GLN A 83 -52.70 7.68 -20.95
C GLN A 83 -51.19 7.82 -21.17
N ALA A 84 -50.77 8.52 -22.24
CA ALA A 84 -49.36 8.77 -22.52
C ALA A 84 -48.69 9.55 -21.38
N LYS A 85 -49.37 10.55 -20.82
CA LYS A 85 -48.89 11.32 -19.66
C LYS A 85 -48.66 10.42 -18.45
N LYS A 86 -49.61 9.54 -18.11
CA LYS A 86 -49.45 8.59 -16.98
C LYS A 86 -48.26 7.65 -17.18
N ILE A 87 -48.03 7.18 -18.41
CA ILE A 87 -46.87 6.34 -18.72
C ILE A 87 -45.57 7.13 -18.51
N MET A 88 -45.50 8.38 -18.96
CA MET A 88 -44.32 9.23 -18.77
C MET A 88 -44.08 9.58 -17.30
N GLU A 89 -45.12 9.84 -16.52
CA GLU A 89 -45.00 10.07 -15.08
C GLU A 89 -44.47 8.82 -14.35
N ASN A 90 -44.95 7.63 -14.71
CA ASN A 90 -44.45 6.38 -14.13
C ASN A 90 -43.00 6.12 -14.52
N ARG A 91 -42.61 6.41 -15.77
CA ARG A 91 -41.21 6.34 -16.20
C ARG A 91 -40.35 7.32 -15.41
N GLY A 92 -40.75 8.58 -15.30
CA GLY A 92 -40.02 9.60 -14.54
C GLY A 92 -39.84 9.21 -13.07
N ARG A 93 -40.84 8.59 -12.44
CA ARG A 93 -40.72 8.07 -11.06
C ARG A 93 -39.71 6.92 -10.95
N ASN A 94 -39.76 5.97 -11.88
CA ASN A 94 -38.83 4.84 -11.88
C ASN A 94 -37.38 5.32 -12.15
N ASP A 95 -37.20 6.24 -13.10
CA ASP A 95 -35.89 6.80 -13.43
C ASP A 95 -35.33 7.59 -12.24
N ALA A 96 -36.17 8.41 -11.57
CA ALA A 96 -35.77 9.12 -10.36
C ALA A 96 -35.36 8.16 -9.23
N SER A 97 -36.11 7.08 -9.00
CA SER A 97 -35.75 6.06 -8.01
C SER A 97 -34.45 5.35 -8.38
N LYS A 98 -34.19 5.10 -9.67
CA LYS A 98 -32.95 4.47 -10.11
C LYS A 98 -31.74 5.40 -9.97
N ILE A 99 -31.92 6.69 -10.24
CA ILE A 99 -30.90 7.71 -10.00
C ILE A 99 -30.53 7.74 -8.50
N GLU A 100 -31.52 7.78 -7.61
CA GLU A 100 -31.28 7.82 -6.16
C GLU A 100 -30.54 6.57 -5.65
N GLU A 101 -30.83 5.39 -6.20
CA GLU A 101 -30.09 4.15 -5.90
C GLU A 101 -28.64 4.24 -6.38
N LEU A 102 -28.41 4.66 -7.62
CA LEU A 102 -27.06 4.79 -8.20
C LEU A 102 -26.23 5.86 -7.47
N GLU A 103 -26.85 6.95 -7.01
CA GLU A 103 -26.17 7.98 -6.22
C GLU A 103 -25.69 7.43 -4.87
N ARG A 104 -26.49 6.62 -4.19
CA ARG A 104 -26.08 5.94 -2.94
C ARG A 104 -24.95 4.93 -3.17
N GLU A 105 -25.03 4.14 -4.24
CA GLU A 105 -23.97 3.20 -4.62
C GLU A 105 -22.66 3.95 -4.91
N LEU A 106 -22.75 5.07 -5.63
CA LEU A 106 -21.60 5.93 -5.95
C LEU A 106 -20.98 6.57 -4.69
N GLU A 107 -21.81 7.02 -3.74
CA GLU A 107 -21.34 7.53 -2.45
C GLU A 107 -20.58 6.45 -1.67
N THR A 108 -21.16 5.24 -1.58
CA THR A 108 -20.54 4.09 -0.90
C THR A 108 -19.21 3.71 -1.55
N LEU A 109 -19.15 3.63 -2.89
CA LEU A 109 -17.91 3.33 -3.61
C LEU A 109 -16.83 4.40 -3.38
N ASN A 110 -17.21 5.68 -3.32
CA ASN A 110 -16.26 6.75 -3.01
C ASN A 110 -15.73 6.67 -1.57
N GLU A 111 -16.56 6.28 -0.60
CA GLU A 111 -16.09 6.05 0.77
C GLU A 111 -15.09 4.89 0.83
N MET A 112 -15.38 3.77 0.16
CA MET A 112 -14.44 2.64 0.07
C MET A 112 -13.13 3.00 -0.62
N ILE A 113 -13.17 3.84 -1.67
CA ILE A 113 -11.95 4.32 -2.34
C ILE A 113 -11.11 5.15 -1.35
N LYS A 114 -11.73 6.06 -0.60
CA LYS A 114 -11.01 6.88 0.38
C LYS A 114 -10.42 6.05 1.52
N GLU A 115 -11.13 5.04 1.99
CA GLU A 115 -10.63 4.11 3.01
C GLU A 115 -9.38 3.36 2.49
N ASN A 116 -9.46 2.80 1.28
CA ASN A 116 -8.33 2.13 0.65
C ASN A 116 -7.15 3.09 0.36
N GLU A 117 -7.41 4.34 -0.03
CA GLU A 117 -6.38 5.37 -0.20
C GLU A 117 -5.68 5.66 1.14
N GLY A 118 -6.43 5.72 2.24
CA GLY A 118 -5.88 5.88 3.58
C GLY A 118 -5.01 4.71 4.01
N GLU A 119 -5.50 3.46 3.84
CA GLU A 119 -4.71 2.25 4.13
C GLU A 119 -3.42 2.20 3.29
N TYR A 120 -3.50 2.60 2.02
CA TYR A 120 -2.32 2.66 1.14
C TYR A 120 -1.27 3.69 1.60
N GLU A 121 -1.71 4.86 2.09
CA GLU A 121 -0.80 5.86 2.65
C GLU A 121 -0.14 5.38 3.96
N GLU A 122 -0.88 4.66 4.81
CA GLU A 122 -0.34 4.05 6.03
C GLU A 122 0.71 2.98 5.69
N ASP A 123 0.41 2.07 4.75
CA ASP A 123 1.33 1.05 4.27
C ASP A 123 2.60 1.66 3.68
N LEU A 124 2.48 2.74 2.89
CA LEU A 124 3.64 3.44 2.32
C LEU A 124 4.54 4.06 3.40
N THR A 125 3.92 4.61 4.44
CA THR A 125 4.64 5.16 5.60
C THR A 125 5.38 4.06 6.34
N LEU A 126 4.73 2.92 6.58
CA LEU A 126 5.33 1.76 7.23
C LEU A 126 6.50 1.19 6.43
N VAL A 127 6.37 1.10 5.10
CA VAL A 127 7.46 0.65 4.23
C VAL A 127 8.67 1.58 4.36
N THR A 128 8.44 2.89 4.37
CA THR A 128 9.52 3.88 4.51
C THR A 128 10.24 3.73 5.86
N GLU A 129 9.49 3.54 6.95
CA GLU A 129 10.08 3.30 8.29
C GLU A 129 10.89 1.99 8.33
N LEU A 130 10.39 0.93 7.71
CA LEU A 130 11.10 -0.36 7.64
C LEU A 130 12.36 -0.28 6.78
N GLU A 131 12.36 0.50 5.70
CA GLU A 131 13.55 0.78 4.89
C GLU A 131 14.62 1.52 5.72
N GLU A 132 14.23 2.54 6.49
CA GLU A 132 15.16 3.24 7.39
C GLU A 132 15.74 2.30 8.47
N GLN A 133 14.90 1.46 9.08
CA GLN A 133 15.36 0.47 10.07
C GLN A 133 16.30 -0.57 9.45
N LEU A 134 16.07 -0.96 8.20
CA LEU A 134 16.93 -1.88 7.47
C LEU A 134 18.29 -1.25 7.21
N ASP A 135 18.33 0.00 6.71
CA ASP A 135 19.56 0.74 6.46
C ASP A 135 20.40 0.86 7.75
N GLU A 136 19.78 1.20 8.88
CA GLU A 136 20.49 1.24 10.17
C GLU A 136 21.05 -0.13 10.59
N ALA A 137 20.32 -1.21 10.32
CA ALA A 137 20.76 -2.56 10.65
C ALA A 137 21.95 -2.99 9.77
N GLU A 138 21.92 -2.61 8.49
CA GLU A 138 23.02 -2.84 7.55
C GLU A 138 24.28 -2.07 7.97
N GLU A 139 24.18 -0.78 8.31
CA GLU A 139 25.33 -0.01 8.82
C GLU A 139 25.94 -0.62 10.10
N ARG A 140 25.10 -1.09 11.03
CA ARG A 140 25.57 -1.79 12.24
C ARG A 140 26.29 -3.09 11.89
N HIS A 141 25.76 -3.86 10.94
CA HIS A 141 26.37 -5.09 10.47
C HIS A 141 27.74 -4.83 9.83
N GLU A 142 27.83 -3.85 8.92
CA GLU A 142 29.10 -3.46 8.29
C GLU A 142 30.14 -3.01 9.31
N SER A 143 29.75 -2.24 10.32
CA SER A 143 30.65 -1.85 11.42
C SER A 143 31.13 -3.04 12.24
N ALA A 144 30.26 -4.01 12.53
CA ALA A 144 30.62 -5.23 13.24
C ALA A 144 31.59 -6.09 12.43
N ASP A 145 31.35 -6.25 11.13
CA ASP A 145 32.24 -6.98 10.21
C ASP A 145 33.62 -6.32 10.09
N ALA A 146 33.68 -4.99 10.05
CA ALA A 146 34.95 -4.26 10.05
C ALA A 146 35.75 -4.52 11.34
N LYS A 147 35.09 -4.48 12.50
CA LYS A 147 35.72 -4.79 13.79
C LYS A 147 36.20 -6.24 13.87
N LEU A 148 35.43 -7.18 13.34
CA LEU A 148 35.81 -8.60 13.31
C LEU A 148 37.07 -8.80 12.47
N LYS A 149 37.13 -8.20 11.27
CA LYS A 149 38.34 -8.24 10.42
C LYS A 149 39.57 -7.63 11.10
N GLU A 150 39.39 -6.52 11.82
CA GLU A 150 40.48 -5.91 12.59
C GLU A 150 40.96 -6.85 13.70
N LEU A 151 40.04 -7.45 14.46
CA LEU A 151 40.36 -8.37 15.54
C LEU A 151 41.06 -9.64 15.03
N ASP A 152 40.63 -10.19 13.90
CA ASP A 152 41.29 -11.32 13.23
C ASP A 152 42.74 -10.98 12.85
N SER A 153 42.98 -9.78 12.33
CA SER A 153 44.32 -9.30 12.02
C SER A 153 45.20 -9.20 13.27
N GLN A 154 44.66 -8.64 14.36
CA GLN A 154 45.35 -8.56 15.65
C GLN A 154 45.65 -9.96 16.22
N TYR A 155 44.72 -10.90 16.10
CA TYR A 155 44.89 -12.28 16.56
C TYR A 155 46.04 -12.97 15.81
N ILE A 156 46.13 -12.81 14.49
CA ILE A 156 47.24 -13.34 13.69
C ILE A 156 48.58 -12.74 14.14
N LEU A 157 48.63 -11.42 14.39
CA LEU A 157 49.84 -10.75 14.86
C LEU A 157 50.30 -11.27 16.22
N ILE A 158 49.37 -11.38 17.18
CA ILE A 158 49.64 -11.90 18.52
C ILE A 158 50.09 -13.37 18.44
N GLY A 159 49.42 -14.19 17.62
CA GLY A 159 49.82 -15.59 17.41
C GLY A 159 51.24 -15.72 16.87
N ASN A 160 51.62 -14.88 15.90
CA ASN A 160 52.99 -14.85 15.38
C ASN A 160 54.00 -14.41 16.46
N SER A 161 53.69 -13.34 17.21
CA SER A 161 54.54 -12.87 18.30
C SER A 161 54.71 -13.92 19.40
N HIS A 162 53.63 -14.62 19.76
CA HIS A 162 53.66 -15.68 20.76
C HIS A 162 54.54 -16.84 20.30
N LYS A 163 54.41 -17.27 19.04
CA LYS A 163 55.27 -18.32 18.47
C LYS A 163 56.75 -17.95 18.54
N SER A 164 57.12 -16.71 18.19
CA SER A 164 58.50 -16.22 18.33
C SER A 164 58.97 -16.18 19.80
N MET A 165 58.09 -15.80 20.72
CA MET A 165 58.40 -15.77 22.15
C MET A 165 58.69 -17.17 22.68
N VAL A 166 57.85 -18.16 22.34
CA VAL A 166 58.05 -19.57 22.71
C VAL A 166 59.40 -20.08 22.18
N THR A 167 59.73 -19.83 20.91
CA THR A 167 61.03 -20.24 20.36
C THR A 167 62.21 -19.60 21.10
N ASN A 168 62.09 -18.35 21.55
CA ASN A 168 63.13 -17.68 22.32
C ASN A 168 63.23 -18.22 23.76
N GLU A 169 62.10 -18.56 24.37
CA GLU A 169 62.03 -19.21 25.68
C GLU A 169 62.70 -20.58 25.65
N ASP A 170 62.39 -21.42 24.65
CA ASP A 170 63.04 -22.72 24.44
C ASP A 170 64.55 -22.56 24.28
N ALA A 171 65.00 -21.60 23.46
CA ALA A 171 66.42 -21.32 23.27
C ALA A 171 67.10 -20.80 24.56
N ALA A 172 66.40 -20.04 25.40
CA ALA A 172 66.90 -19.59 26.69
C ALA A 172 66.99 -20.76 27.68
N ALA A 173 65.99 -21.64 27.71
CA ALA A 173 66.00 -22.85 28.54
C ALA A 173 67.16 -23.79 28.16
N ASP A 174 67.40 -23.98 26.87
CA ASP A 174 68.55 -24.74 26.37
C ASP A 174 69.88 -24.14 26.84
N ARG A 175 70.03 -22.81 26.79
CA ARG A 175 71.23 -22.11 27.28
C ARG A 175 71.42 -22.29 28.78
N VAL A 176 70.34 -22.22 29.57
CA VAL A 176 70.39 -22.45 31.03
C VAL A 176 70.85 -23.89 31.31
N SER A 177 70.25 -24.88 30.65
CA SER A 177 70.64 -26.30 30.79
C SER A 177 72.13 -26.55 30.45
N GLN A 178 72.63 -25.92 29.38
CA GLN A 178 74.05 -26.00 29.02
C GLN A 178 74.95 -25.33 30.06
N ALA A 179 74.53 -24.17 30.58
CA ALA A 179 75.27 -23.47 31.63
C ALA A 179 75.33 -24.29 32.92
N ASP A 180 74.21 -24.88 33.35
CA ASP A 180 74.12 -25.76 34.53
C ASP A 180 75.01 -27.00 34.38
N SER A 181 75.03 -27.61 33.19
CA SER A 181 75.91 -28.75 32.90
C SER A 181 77.39 -28.36 33.02
N LYS A 182 77.77 -27.20 32.46
CA LYS A 182 79.14 -26.69 32.52
C LYS A 182 79.55 -26.31 33.96
N ILE A 183 78.63 -25.71 34.73
CA ILE A 183 78.85 -25.41 36.15
C ILE A 183 79.10 -26.72 36.90
N SER A 184 78.28 -27.75 36.67
CA SER A 184 78.43 -29.05 37.32
C SER A 184 79.78 -29.71 36.98
N GLU A 185 80.21 -29.64 35.72
CA GLU A 185 81.54 -30.12 35.31
C GLU A 185 82.66 -29.34 35.99
N MET A 186 82.57 -28.00 36.04
CA MET A 186 83.55 -27.15 36.72
C MET A 186 83.62 -27.43 38.23
N VAL A 187 82.48 -27.66 38.88
CA VAL A 187 82.43 -28.05 40.29
C VAL A 187 83.16 -29.37 40.50
N SER A 188 82.87 -30.39 39.69
CA SER A 188 83.59 -31.69 39.76
C SER A 188 85.10 -31.53 39.55
N GLN A 189 85.52 -30.67 38.62
CA GLN A 189 86.94 -30.39 38.41
C GLN A 189 87.58 -29.67 39.60
N VAL A 190 86.86 -28.75 40.25
CA VAL A 190 87.34 -28.09 41.47
C VAL A 190 87.49 -29.11 42.59
N ASP A 191 86.50 -29.97 42.81
CA ASP A 191 86.56 -31.01 43.83
C ASP A 191 87.76 -31.95 43.61
N GLU A 192 87.99 -32.42 42.37
CA GLU A 192 89.16 -33.23 42.03
C GLU A 192 90.50 -32.51 42.29
N LYS A 193 90.56 -31.21 42.00
CA LYS A 193 91.76 -30.39 42.25
C LYS A 193 91.98 -30.15 43.74
N GLU A 194 90.92 -29.98 44.52
CA GLU A 194 90.98 -29.86 45.97
C GLU A 194 91.45 -31.17 46.63
N GLU A 195 90.94 -32.33 46.18
CA GLU A 195 91.43 -33.64 46.63
C GLU A 195 92.91 -33.83 46.31
N LEU A 196 93.34 -33.48 45.08
CA LEU A 196 94.74 -33.56 44.67
C LEU A 196 95.63 -32.62 45.48
N ALA A 197 95.19 -31.38 45.71
CA ALA A 197 95.93 -30.42 46.53
C ALA A 197 96.09 -30.93 47.96
N THR A 198 95.00 -31.46 48.56
CA THR A 198 95.03 -32.07 49.89
C THR A 198 96.00 -33.26 49.95
N ALA A 199 96.02 -34.11 48.93
CA ALA A 199 96.96 -35.22 48.84
C ALA A 199 98.42 -34.75 48.71
N MET A 200 98.68 -33.72 47.91
CA MET A 200 100.01 -33.11 47.78
C MET A 200 100.46 -32.46 49.08
N GLU A 201 99.58 -31.77 49.80
CA GLU A 201 99.87 -31.19 51.12
C GLU A 201 100.22 -32.29 52.14
N ALA A 202 99.50 -33.42 52.12
CA ALA A 202 99.81 -34.56 52.96
C ALA A 202 101.19 -35.18 52.63
N GLN A 203 101.49 -35.37 51.35
CA GLN A 203 102.80 -35.85 50.90
C GLN A 203 103.93 -34.86 51.25
N TRP A 204 103.68 -33.57 51.11
CA TRP A 204 104.64 -32.53 51.47
C TRP A 204 104.96 -32.56 52.97
N LYS A 205 103.94 -32.76 53.81
CA LYS A 205 104.12 -32.93 55.25
C LYS A 205 104.91 -34.20 55.61
N GLU A 206 104.65 -35.33 54.93
CA GLU A 206 105.44 -36.55 55.13
C GLU A 206 106.92 -36.34 54.78
N LEU A 207 107.20 -35.64 53.66
CA LEU A 207 108.56 -35.27 53.27
C LEU A 207 109.21 -34.29 54.25
N GLU A 208 108.45 -33.34 54.79
CA GLU A 208 108.92 -32.41 55.84
C GLU A 208 109.31 -33.18 57.11
N ASP A 209 108.46 -34.10 57.58
CA ASP A 209 108.75 -34.97 58.73
C ASP A 209 110.00 -35.86 58.47
N GLU A 210 110.16 -36.38 57.24
CA GLU A 210 111.34 -37.17 56.85
C GLU A 210 112.62 -36.31 56.78
N MET A 211 112.52 -35.08 56.26
CA MET A 211 113.62 -34.12 56.25
C MET A 211 114.08 -33.76 57.66
N ASP A 212 113.13 -33.47 58.57
CA ASP A 212 113.45 -33.18 59.96
C ASP A 212 114.14 -34.37 60.64
N LYS A 213 113.66 -35.59 60.37
CA LYS A 213 114.29 -36.82 60.87
C LYS A 213 115.72 -37.00 60.33
N LEU A 214 115.92 -36.81 59.03
CA LEU A 214 117.25 -36.89 58.40
C LEU A 214 118.19 -35.80 58.95
N ALA A 215 117.68 -34.59 59.21
CA ALA A 215 118.46 -33.52 59.81
C ALA A 215 118.90 -33.87 61.25
N MET A 216 118.02 -34.48 62.05
CA MET A 216 118.38 -35.00 63.37
C MET A 216 119.45 -36.11 63.28
N GLU A 217 119.30 -37.06 62.35
CA GLU A 217 120.29 -38.11 62.10
C GLU A 217 121.65 -37.55 61.63
N GLU A 218 121.64 -36.49 60.79
CA GLU A 218 122.85 -35.78 60.36
C GLU A 218 123.54 -35.09 61.53
N GLU A 219 122.79 -34.40 62.39
CA GLU A 219 123.33 -33.74 63.58
C GLU A 219 123.95 -34.76 64.55
N GLU A 220 123.28 -35.89 64.79
CA GLU A 220 123.81 -36.99 65.60
C GLU A 220 125.10 -37.59 64.98
N SER A 221 125.11 -37.76 63.65
CA SER A 221 126.28 -38.22 62.89
C SER A 221 127.45 -37.22 62.96
N LYS A 222 127.19 -35.91 62.86
CA LYS A 222 128.22 -34.86 63.05
C LYS A 222 128.78 -34.88 64.46
N LEU A 223 127.92 -34.96 65.47
CA LEU A 223 128.35 -34.97 66.86
C LEU A 223 129.20 -36.22 67.18
N THR A 224 128.85 -37.37 66.60
CA THR A 224 129.66 -38.59 66.69
C THR A 224 130.96 -38.50 65.91
N PHE A 225 130.96 -37.87 64.73
CA PHE A 225 132.18 -37.61 63.94
C PHE A 225 133.12 -36.64 64.65
N GLU A 226 132.63 -35.53 65.21
CA GLU A 226 133.41 -34.58 66.00
C GLU A 226 134.06 -35.26 67.21
N LYS A 227 133.31 -36.08 67.95
CA LYS A 227 133.88 -36.91 69.03
C LYS A 227 135.00 -37.83 68.51
N LYS A 228 134.78 -38.48 67.36
CA LYS A 228 135.81 -39.33 66.73
C LYS A 228 137.02 -38.53 66.25
N GLN A 229 136.82 -37.30 65.81
CA GLN A 229 137.89 -36.39 65.39
C GLN A 229 138.68 -35.85 66.59
N GLU A 230 138.02 -35.52 67.70
CA GLU A 230 138.67 -35.21 68.98
C GLU A 230 139.47 -36.41 69.49
N GLU A 231 138.91 -37.62 69.46
CA GLU A 231 139.63 -38.86 69.80
C GLU A 231 140.87 -39.05 68.91
N LEU A 232 140.76 -38.77 67.60
CA LEU A 232 141.88 -38.84 66.66
C LEU A 232 142.93 -37.74 66.92
N GLN A 233 142.51 -36.50 67.24
CA GLN A 233 143.42 -35.41 67.58
C GLN A 233 144.16 -35.70 68.89
N LEU A 234 143.48 -36.27 69.89
CA LEU A 234 144.09 -36.80 71.11
C LEU A 234 145.13 -37.88 70.77
N ALA A 235 144.78 -38.85 69.92
CA ALA A 235 145.70 -39.89 69.51
C ALA A 235 146.90 -39.37 68.69
N LEU A 236 146.71 -38.35 67.85
CA LEU A 236 147.78 -37.70 67.09
C LEU A 236 148.66 -36.80 67.97
N ALA A 237 148.09 -36.13 68.98
CA ALA A 237 148.85 -35.40 69.99
C ALA A 237 149.72 -36.36 70.82
N GLU A 238 149.17 -37.52 71.21
CA GLU A 238 149.93 -38.59 71.87
C GLU A 238 151.08 -39.16 71.01
N ILE A 239 150.97 -39.10 69.69
CA ILE A 239 152.04 -39.51 68.76
C ILE A 239 153.09 -38.40 68.54
N ASN A 240 152.72 -37.13 68.58
CA ASN A 240 153.65 -35.99 68.44
C ASN A 240 154.46 -35.68 69.71
N ASP A 241 154.02 -36.19 70.88
CA ASP A 241 154.72 -36.11 72.16
C ASP A 241 155.67 -37.31 72.42
N LEU A 242 155.88 -38.17 71.41
CA LEU A 242 156.82 -39.30 71.37
C LEU A 242 157.97 -39.07 70.38
#